data_AF-A0A179EZE5-F1
#
_entry.id   AF-A0A179EZE5-F1
#
_cell.length_a   1.000
_cell.length_b   1.000
_cell.length_c   1.000
_cell.angle_alpha   90.00
_cell.angle_beta   90.00
_cell.angle_gamma   90.00
#
_symmetry.space_group_name_H-M   'P 1'
#
loop_
_entity.id
_entity.type
_entity.pdbx_description
1 polymer ?
#
loop_
_entity_poly.entity_id
_entity_poly.type
_entity_poly.pdbx_seq_one_letter_code
_entity_poly.pdbx_strand_id
1 'polypeptide(L)'
;MFVSSSTIDLVLASEELAGSTISSKTPASNHGSEHEAIDTVFDTSVPERKMPERLLLKDAPWNEIKKQVAAALETDPIGGTIHTRRIGSWRSALIYRRTRRHWSSGMLGS
;
A
#
# COMPACT_ATOMS: atom_id res chain seq x y z
N MET A 1 -18.21 -15.16 18.37
CA MET A 1 -17.54 -13.89 18.02
C MET A 1 -18.46 -13.17 17.04
N PHE A 2 -18.95 -11.99 17.41
CA PHE A 2 -19.71 -11.14 16.47
C PHE A 2 -18.70 -10.25 15.73
N VAL A 3 -18.63 -10.37 14.42
CA VAL A 3 -17.86 -9.44 13.58
C VAL A 3 -18.75 -8.22 13.36
N SER A 4 -18.37 -7.07 13.93
CA SER A 4 -19.02 -5.80 13.61
C SER A 4 -18.53 -5.36 12.23
N SER A 5 -19.34 -5.64 11.20
CA SER A 5 -19.10 -5.13 9.84
C SER A 5 -19.65 -3.70 9.75
N SER A 6 -18.82 -2.75 9.33
CA SER A 6 -19.21 -1.35 9.11
C SER A 6 -18.70 -0.90 7.75
N THR A 7 -19.52 -0.15 7.02
CA THR A 7 -19.14 0.45 5.73
C THR A 7 -18.68 1.89 6.00
N ILE A 8 -17.37 2.10 5.99
CA ILE A 8 -16.74 3.42 6.20
C ILE A 8 -16.02 3.95 4.96
N ASP A 9 -15.65 3.06 4.04
CA ASP A 9 -15.10 3.42 2.74
C ASP A 9 -16.24 3.93 1.85
N LEU A 10 -16.03 5.07 1.18
CA LEU A 10 -17.07 5.76 0.41
C LEU A 10 -16.47 6.34 -0.87
N VAL A 11 -17.28 6.39 -1.93
CA VAL A 11 -16.98 7.14 -3.15
C VAL A 11 -17.95 8.32 -3.22
N LEU A 12 -17.41 9.53 -3.06
CA LEU A 12 -18.18 10.76 -3.17
C LEU A 12 -18.01 11.35 -4.56
N ALA A 13 -19.13 11.66 -5.22
CA ALA A 13 -19.18 12.24 -6.55
C ALA A 13 -20.08 13.50 -6.53
N SER A 14 -19.88 14.41 -7.48
CA SER A 14 -20.85 15.48 -7.73
C SER A 14 -22.17 14.86 -8.18
N GLU A 15 -23.27 15.59 -8.06
CA GLU A 15 -24.60 15.12 -8.50
C GLU A 15 -24.60 14.67 -9.97
N GLU A 16 -23.96 15.46 -10.84
CA GLU A 16 -23.82 15.14 -12.27
C GLU A 16 -23.06 13.81 -12.48
N LEU A 17 -21.92 13.63 -11.79
CA LEU A 17 -21.09 12.42 -11.95
C LEU A 17 -21.73 11.20 -11.27
N ALA A 18 -22.46 11.40 -10.17
CA ALA A 18 -23.23 10.33 -9.53
C ALA A 18 -24.32 9.82 -10.49
N GLY A 19 -24.96 10.72 -11.26
CA GLY A 19 -25.92 10.37 -12.31
C GLY A 19 -25.34 9.52 -13.44
N SER A 20 -24.02 9.51 -13.65
CA SER A 20 -23.35 8.67 -14.66
C SER A 20 -22.77 7.36 -14.08
N THR A 21 -23.08 7.00 -12.84
CA THR A 21 -22.56 5.76 -12.24
C THR A 21 -23.10 4.52 -12.96
N ILE A 22 -22.21 3.71 -13.54
CA ILE A 22 -22.53 2.40 -14.14
C ILE A 22 -22.59 1.32 -13.05
N SER A 23 -21.64 1.34 -12.11
CA SER A 23 -21.61 0.38 -11.00
C SER A 23 -20.83 0.90 -9.81
N SER A 24 -21.19 0.47 -8.61
CA SER A 24 -20.40 0.63 -7.38
C SER A 24 -20.50 -0.65 -6.56
N LYS A 25 -19.36 -1.30 -6.26
CA LYS A 25 -19.32 -2.61 -5.61
C LYS A 25 -18.02 -2.83 -4.85
N THR A 26 -18.03 -3.71 -3.87
CA THR A 26 -16.79 -4.32 -3.36
C THR A 26 -16.29 -5.37 -4.36
N PRO A 27 -15.04 -5.30 -4.85
CA PRO A 27 -14.48 -6.34 -5.70
C PRO A 27 -14.21 -7.61 -4.89
N ALA A 28 -14.37 -8.78 -5.51
CA ALA A 28 -14.16 -10.08 -4.84
C ALA A 28 -12.71 -10.33 -4.39
N SER A 29 -11.75 -9.55 -4.90
CA SER A 29 -10.35 -9.64 -4.53
C SER A 29 -10.12 -9.09 -3.11
N ASN A 30 -9.75 -9.97 -2.18
CA ASN A 30 -9.27 -9.56 -0.86
C ASN A 30 -7.75 -9.30 -0.91
N HIS A 31 -7.34 -8.10 -0.54
CA HIS A 31 -5.94 -7.66 -0.53
C HIS A 31 -5.25 -7.84 0.83
N GLY A 32 -5.89 -8.51 1.78
CA GLY A 32 -5.36 -8.73 3.12
C GLY A 32 -5.43 -7.50 4.03
N SER A 33 -6.22 -6.50 3.64
CA SER A 33 -6.62 -5.38 4.49
C SER A 33 -7.92 -5.73 5.22
N GLU A 34 -8.13 -5.16 6.40
CA GLU A 34 -9.40 -5.21 7.11
C GLU A 34 -10.45 -4.26 6.49
N HIS A 35 -10.00 -3.41 5.54
CA HIS A 35 -10.86 -2.61 4.67
C HIS A 35 -11.16 -3.34 3.37
N GLU A 36 -12.38 -3.17 2.88
CA GLU A 36 -12.80 -3.61 1.57
C GLU A 36 -12.61 -2.48 0.55
N ALA A 37 -12.02 -2.78 -0.60
CA ALA A 37 -11.93 -1.81 -1.68
C ALA A 37 -13.34 -1.52 -2.23
N ILE A 38 -13.56 -0.33 -2.77
CA ILE A 38 -14.77 -0.01 -3.54
C ILE A 38 -14.34 0.25 -4.99
N ASP A 39 -14.95 -0.50 -5.89
CA ASP A 39 -14.81 -0.37 -7.33
C ASP A 39 -16.04 0.38 -7.86
N THR A 40 -15.82 1.56 -8.41
CA THR A 40 -16.86 2.40 -8.99
C THR A 40 -16.52 2.76 -10.43
N VAL A 41 -17.48 2.55 -11.32
CA VAL A 41 -17.36 2.82 -12.76
C VAL A 41 -18.36 3.91 -13.11
N PHE A 42 -17.87 4.96 -13.78
CA PHE A 42 -18.67 6.07 -14.29
C PHE A 42 -18.71 6.03 -15.81
N ASP A 43 -19.85 6.36 -16.41
CA ASP A 43 -20.02 6.59 -17.84
C ASP A 43 -19.51 7.97 -18.22
N THR A 44 -18.18 8.13 -18.23
CA THR A 44 -17.55 9.38 -18.62
C THR A 44 -16.20 9.12 -19.27
N SER A 45 -15.80 10.01 -20.18
CA SER A 45 -14.48 10.00 -20.79
C SER A 45 -13.51 10.83 -19.93
N VAL A 46 -12.38 10.25 -19.55
CA VAL A 46 -11.32 11.00 -18.86
C VAL A 46 -10.45 11.69 -19.90
N PRO A 47 -10.31 13.03 -19.90
CA PRO A 47 -9.45 13.72 -20.84
C PRO A 47 -7.99 13.30 -20.65
N GLU A 48 -7.22 13.25 -21.74
CA GLU A 48 -5.82 12.90 -21.68
C GLU A 48 -5.05 13.92 -20.81
N ARG A 49 -4.55 13.47 -19.67
CA ARG A 49 -3.74 14.30 -18.79
C ARG A 49 -2.29 14.23 -19.25
N LYS A 50 -1.72 15.36 -19.68
CA LYS A 50 -0.26 15.53 -19.77
C LYS A 50 0.31 15.41 -18.37
N MET A 51 0.75 14.22 -18.00
CA MET A 51 1.38 13.99 -16.71
C MET A 51 2.82 14.48 -16.81
N PRO A 52 3.27 15.40 -15.93
CA PRO A 52 4.69 15.71 -15.84
C PRO A 52 5.44 14.42 -15.52
N GLU A 53 6.72 14.36 -15.87
CA GLU A 53 7.58 13.24 -15.50
C GLU A 53 7.53 13.08 -13.98
N ARG A 54 7.00 11.94 -13.53
CA ARG A 54 6.91 11.59 -12.10
C ARG A 54 8.02 10.62 -11.80
N LEU A 55 8.71 10.81 -10.68
CA LEU A 55 9.59 9.79 -10.13
C LEU A 55 8.75 8.56 -9.83
N LEU A 56 8.98 7.47 -10.57
CA LEU A 56 8.26 6.23 -10.35
C LEU A 56 9.04 5.38 -9.35
N LEU A 57 8.29 4.68 -8.51
CA LEU A 57 8.87 3.80 -7.49
C LEU A 57 9.76 2.71 -8.12
N LYS A 58 9.45 2.27 -9.34
CA LYS A 58 10.25 1.32 -10.10
C LYS A 58 11.63 1.87 -10.52
N ASP A 59 11.76 3.19 -10.62
CA ASP A 59 12.97 3.88 -11.06
C ASP A 59 13.82 4.33 -9.87
N ALA A 60 13.39 4.04 -8.63
CA ALA A 60 14.15 4.37 -7.44
C ALA A 60 15.50 3.60 -7.41
N PRO A 61 16.59 4.24 -6.93
CA PRO A 61 17.90 3.60 -6.78
C PRO A 61 17.90 2.67 -5.56
N TRP A 62 17.17 1.57 -5.65
CA TRP A 62 16.90 0.65 -4.55
C TRP A 62 18.15 0.13 -3.86
N ASN A 63 19.24 -0.06 -4.61
CA ASN A 63 20.50 -0.55 -4.06
C ASN A 63 21.14 0.46 -3.10
N GLU A 64 21.11 1.73 -3.44
CA GLU A 64 21.65 2.80 -2.60
C GLU A 64 20.77 3.03 -1.37
N ILE A 65 19.43 3.04 -1.55
CA ILE A 65 18.48 3.14 -0.44
C ILE A 65 18.68 1.98 0.55
N LYS A 66 18.81 0.74 0.06
CA LYS A 66 19.08 -0.43 0.92
C LYS A 66 20.38 -0.28 1.71
N LYS A 67 21.44 0.22 1.06
CA LYS A 67 22.74 0.43 1.69
C LYS A 67 22.65 1.48 2.81
N GLN A 68 21.97 2.60 2.54
CA GLN A 68 21.78 3.66 3.53
C GLN A 68 20.94 3.20 4.73
N VAL A 69 19.82 2.50 4.48
CA VAL A 69 18.99 1.94 5.56
C VAL A 69 19.78 0.93 6.39
N ALA A 70 20.59 0.06 5.77
CA ALA A 70 21.43 -0.88 6.50
C ALA A 70 22.45 -0.15 7.38
N ALA A 71 23.15 0.86 6.85
CA ALA A 71 24.10 1.66 7.63
C ALA A 71 23.45 2.35 8.83
N ALA A 72 22.26 2.94 8.64
CA ALA A 72 21.51 3.58 9.72
C ALA A 72 21.12 2.60 10.84
N LEU A 73 20.66 1.40 10.47
CA LEU A 73 20.29 0.35 11.42
C LEU A 73 21.48 -0.20 12.22
N GLU A 74 22.68 -0.24 11.63
CA GLU A 74 23.90 -0.64 12.35
C GLU A 74 24.36 0.43 13.35
N THR A 75 24.02 1.70 13.12
CA THR A 75 24.36 2.82 14.02
C THR A 75 23.31 3.09 15.10
N ASP A 76 22.13 2.50 15.00
CA ASP A 76 21.11 2.60 16.05
C ASP A 76 21.49 1.69 17.23
N PRO A 77 21.80 2.23 18.42
CA PRO A 77 21.98 1.40 19.59
C PRO A 77 20.66 0.68 19.86
N ILE A 78 20.70 -0.65 19.92
CA ILE A 78 19.63 -1.51 20.41
C ILE A 78 19.40 -1.15 21.89
N GLY A 79 18.71 -0.04 22.17
CA GLY A 79 18.71 0.56 23.50
C GLY A 79 18.28 2.03 23.54
N GLY A 80 17.24 2.41 22.80
CA GLY A 80 16.56 3.68 22.96
C GLY A 80 15.10 3.42 23.34
N THR A 81 14.67 3.96 24.48
CA THR A 81 13.34 3.76 25.05
C THR A 81 12.23 3.92 24.01
N ILE A 82 11.29 2.98 24.06
CA ILE A 82 10.03 2.93 23.33
C ILE A 82 9.21 4.17 23.72
N HIS A 83 9.57 5.36 23.24
CA HIS A 83 8.68 6.49 23.30
C HIS A 83 7.66 6.29 22.19
N THR A 84 6.60 5.59 22.57
CA THR A 84 5.38 5.35 21.81
C THR A 84 4.76 6.69 21.40
N ARG A 85 5.26 7.30 20.33
CA ARG A 85 4.49 8.30 19.59
C ARG A 85 3.56 7.54 18.67
N ARG A 86 2.36 7.32 19.18
CA ARG A 86 1.14 6.79 18.55
C ARG A 86 1.09 6.98 17.02
N ILE A 87 1.72 6.07 16.28
CA ILE A 87 1.44 5.69 14.90
C ILE A 87 1.62 4.16 14.85
N GLY A 88 0.62 3.47 14.32
CA GLY A 88 0.40 2.03 14.51
C GLY A 88 1.62 1.12 14.31
N SER A 89 1.90 0.34 15.35
CA SER A 89 2.45 -1.02 15.38
C SER A 89 3.45 -1.44 14.28
N TRP A 90 4.71 -1.56 14.71
CA TRP A 90 5.86 -2.14 14.03
C TRP A 90 5.66 -3.61 13.62
N ARG A 91 4.90 -3.89 12.55
CA ARG A 91 4.93 -5.20 11.87
C ARG A 91 6.04 -5.28 10.81
N SER A 92 6.71 -4.17 10.49
CA SER A 92 7.67 -4.08 9.37
C SER A 92 8.98 -4.85 9.58
N ALA A 93 9.49 -4.95 10.81
CA ALA A 93 10.77 -5.63 11.07
C ALA A 93 10.68 -7.16 10.92
N LEU A 94 9.55 -7.76 11.31
CA LEU A 94 9.33 -9.20 11.15
C LEU A 94 8.98 -9.57 9.71
N ILE A 95 8.25 -8.69 9.00
CA ILE A 95 7.90 -8.87 7.58
C ILE A 95 9.15 -8.84 6.71
N TYR A 96 10.09 -7.92 6.95
CA TYR A 96 11.36 -7.84 6.22
C TYR A 96 12.22 -9.11 6.37
N ARG A 97 12.24 -9.72 7.57
CA ARG A 97 12.94 -11.00 7.79
C ARG A 97 12.24 -12.20 7.13
N ARG A 98 10.90 -12.15 6.94
CA ARG A 98 10.13 -13.24 6.31
C ARG A 98 10.17 -13.20 4.78
N THR A 99 10.14 -12.02 4.17
CA THR A 99 10.25 -11.87 2.71
C THR A 99 11.65 -12.21 2.17
N ARG A 100 12.73 -11.99 2.95
CA ARG A 100 14.10 -12.36 2.55
C ARG A 100 14.30 -13.87 2.33
N ARG A 101 13.58 -14.72 3.08
CA ARG A 101 13.65 -16.19 2.92
C ARG A 101 12.90 -16.70 1.70
N HIS A 102 11.85 -16.01 1.26
CA HIS A 102 11.04 -16.47 0.12
C HIS A 102 11.65 -16.02 -1.22
N TRP A 103 12.29 -14.84 -1.27
CA TRP A 103 12.88 -14.33 -2.51
C TRP A 103 14.22 -14.96 -2.91
N SER A 104 14.96 -15.54 -1.95
CA SER A 104 16.24 -16.22 -2.24
C SER A 104 16.08 -17.61 -2.86
N SER A 105 14.87 -18.18 -2.90
CA SER A 105 14.62 -19.54 -3.40
C SER A 105 14.04 -19.59 -4.82
N GLY A 106 13.82 -18.44 -5.48
CA GLY A 106 13.18 -18.35 -6.80
C GLY A 106 14.07 -17.88 -7.96
N MET A 107 15.39 -17.73 -7.74
CA MET A 107 16.34 -17.20 -8.73
C MET A 107 17.49 -18.18 -9.06
N LEU A 108 17.21 -19.49 -9.00
CA LEU A 108 18.05 -20.53 -9.59
C LEU A 108 17.12 -21.46 -10.39
N GLY A 109 16.68 -20.99 -11.55
CA GLY A 109 15.71 -21.68 -12.38
C GLY A 109 15.52 -21.01 -13.73
N SER A 110 16.58 -21.02 -14.55
CA SER A 110 16.60 -21.10 -16.02
C SER A 110 18.04 -21.30 -16.46
#